data_AF-A0A7J9ZV65-F1
#
_entry.id   AF-A0A7J9ZV65-F1
#
_cell.length_a   1.000
_cell.length_b   1.000
_cell.length_c   1.000
_cell.angle_alpha   90.00
_cell.angle_beta   90.00
_cell.angle_gamma   90.00
#
_symmetry.space_group_name_H-M   'P 1'
#
loop_
_entity.id
_entity.type
_entity.pdbx_description
1 polymer ?
#
loop_
_entity_poly.entity_id
_entity_poly.type
_entity_poly.pdbx_seq_one_letter_code
_entity_poly.pdbx_strand_id
1 'polypeptide(L)'
;MLLLGIGLLIGAVALGGVAWRRARRPLPAPVAPEGLPGDIVEVRGTARAHGTTQVASLSETACVWHAHEVRRHYRPSAEAEPVWDRIADHASGTAFTVVQGGRAVLVAPGKAWPDGASEVLSRRIGPPKRGERSPDADLMRRVNGRISGVFRGETLAFEYLEWAVPEGASLRVRGHIGEHQGHPALLLTPTTPAPTSTAPPPEVDAPATPNAANAASTPGRTATPSGTAAPSGTPAPDGPAAAGAGVFEVQGDGPSRPFSPALGYALGGAGLTVAGMALVIAAL
;
A
#
# COMPACT_ATOMS: atom_id res chain seq x y z
N MET A 1 -6.48 49.45 -14.77
CA MET A 1 -6.72 47.98 -14.75
C MET A 1 -5.47 47.17 -15.07
N LEU A 2 -4.73 47.45 -16.16
CA LEU A 2 -3.50 46.71 -16.53
C LEU A 2 -2.43 46.66 -15.42
N LEU A 3 -2.10 47.81 -14.81
CA LEU A 3 -1.08 47.88 -13.75
C LEU A 3 -1.44 47.06 -12.52
N LEU A 4 -2.73 46.96 -12.20
CA LEU A 4 -3.23 46.21 -11.05
C LEU A 4 -3.12 44.68 -11.30
N GLY A 5 -3.38 44.25 -12.54
CA GLY A 5 -3.17 42.86 -12.96
C GLY A 5 -1.70 42.45 -12.93
N ILE A 6 -0.80 43.31 -13.40
CA ILE A 6 0.66 43.05 -13.37
C ILE A 6 1.16 42.94 -11.93
N GLY A 7 0.72 43.84 -11.04
CA GLY A 7 1.08 43.80 -9.62
C GLY A 7 0.69 42.49 -8.94
N LEU A 8 -0.54 42.01 -9.19
CA LEU A 8 -1.01 40.73 -8.63
C LEU A 8 -0.22 39.53 -9.17
N LEU A 9 0.13 39.53 -10.45
CA LEU A 9 0.91 38.45 -11.05
C LEU A 9 2.32 38.37 -10.44
N ILE A 10 3.00 39.52 -10.28
CA ILE A 10 4.32 39.58 -9.65
C ILE A 10 4.25 39.11 -8.19
N GLY A 11 3.21 39.53 -7.46
CA GLY A 11 2.97 39.07 -6.09
C GLY A 11 2.79 37.56 -5.99
N ALA A 12 1.99 36.97 -6.90
CA ALA A 12 1.77 35.52 -6.95
C ALA A 12 3.06 34.74 -7.26
N VAL A 13 3.87 35.21 -8.21
CA VAL A 13 5.15 34.59 -8.56
C VAL A 13 6.15 34.68 -7.41
N ALA A 14 6.23 35.83 -6.72
CA ALA A 14 7.11 36.00 -5.58
C ALA A 14 6.71 35.08 -4.41
N LEU A 15 5.43 35.00 -4.09
CA LEU A 15 4.91 34.10 -3.05
C LEU A 15 5.15 32.63 -3.40
N GLY A 16 4.90 32.25 -4.66
CA GLY A 16 5.19 30.90 -5.16
C GLY A 16 6.68 30.54 -5.07
N GLY A 17 7.56 31.46 -5.43
CA GLY A 17 9.01 31.28 -5.33
C GLY A 17 9.51 31.12 -3.88
N VAL A 18 8.95 31.89 -2.94
CA VAL A 18 9.28 31.78 -1.51
C VAL A 18 8.77 30.45 -0.94
N ALA A 19 7.54 30.06 -1.28
CA ALA A 19 6.97 28.77 -0.87
C ALA A 19 7.81 27.61 -1.41
N TRP A 20 8.22 27.66 -2.68
CA TRP A 20 9.08 26.67 -3.31
C TRP A 20 10.46 26.56 -2.63
N ARG A 21 11.12 27.70 -2.35
CA ARG A 21 12.41 27.69 -1.65
C ARG A 21 12.31 27.13 -0.23
N ARG A 22 11.21 27.42 0.48
CA ARG A 22 10.96 26.83 1.81
C ARG A 22 10.73 25.33 1.72
N ALA A 23 10.00 24.87 0.70
CA ALA A 23 9.78 23.45 0.45
C ALA A 23 11.08 22.71 0.09
N ARG A 24 12.01 23.37 -0.60
CA ARG A 24 13.31 22.80 -1.03
C ARG A 24 14.50 23.13 -0.12
N ARG A 25 14.27 23.52 1.13
CA ARG A 25 15.40 23.65 2.06
C ARG A 25 16.08 22.30 2.18
N PRO A 26 17.41 22.20 1.99
CA PRO A 26 18.11 20.95 2.18
C PRO A 26 17.81 20.45 3.60
N LEU A 27 17.55 19.15 3.70
CA LEU A 27 17.41 18.53 5.01
C LEU A 27 18.72 18.73 5.77
N PRO A 28 18.66 19.08 7.07
CA PRO A 28 19.85 19.03 7.90
C PRO A 28 20.40 17.60 7.85
N ALA A 29 21.73 17.47 7.93
CA ALA A 29 22.35 16.16 7.99
C ALA A 29 21.71 15.34 9.12
N PRO A 30 21.39 14.06 8.90
CA PRO A 30 20.87 13.20 9.95
C PRO A 30 21.82 13.23 11.16
N VAL A 31 21.28 13.52 12.33
CA VAL A 31 21.98 13.49 13.60
C VAL A 31 21.60 12.19 14.29
N ALA A 32 22.56 11.59 14.99
CA ALA A 32 22.28 10.43 15.83
C ALA A 32 21.14 10.76 16.81
N PRO A 33 20.16 9.85 16.98
CA PRO A 33 19.19 9.97 18.06
C PRO A 33 19.91 10.03 19.42
N GLU A 34 19.31 10.71 20.39
CA GLU A 34 19.89 10.82 21.73
C GLU A 34 19.78 9.49 22.47
N GLY A 35 20.92 8.83 22.71
CA GLY A 35 21.00 7.57 23.43
C GLY A 35 22.18 6.72 22.95
N LEU A 36 22.34 5.54 23.53
CA LEU A 36 23.34 4.55 23.13
C LEU A 36 22.75 3.58 22.08
N PRO A 37 23.58 2.96 21.23
CA PRO A 37 23.13 1.87 20.36
C PRO A 37 22.38 0.78 21.15
N GLY A 38 21.20 0.42 20.69
CA GLY A 38 20.30 -0.52 21.35
C GLY A 38 19.24 0.11 22.26
N ASP A 39 19.41 1.37 22.69
CA ASP A 39 18.42 2.05 23.53
C ASP A 39 17.11 2.25 22.77
N ILE A 40 15.99 2.07 23.47
CA ILE A 40 14.66 2.38 22.93
C ILE A 40 14.38 3.86 23.16
N VAL A 41 14.17 4.59 22.07
CA VAL A 41 13.89 6.03 22.12
C VAL A 41 12.61 6.36 21.36
N GLU A 42 11.94 7.42 21.82
CA GLU A 42 10.76 8.00 21.16
C GLU A 42 11.15 9.37 20.60
N VAL A 43 10.93 9.57 19.31
CA VAL A 43 11.16 10.84 18.61
C VAL A 43 9.83 11.39 18.13
N ARG A 44 9.63 12.70 18.27
CA ARG A 44 8.43 13.39 17.78
C ARG A 44 8.82 14.50 16.83
N GLY A 45 8.19 14.58 15.67
CA GLY A 45 8.53 15.61 14.70
C GLY A 45 7.74 15.49 13.41
N THR A 46 8.18 16.21 12.38
CA THR A 46 7.54 16.19 11.07
C THR A 46 8.25 15.22 10.13
N ALA A 47 7.48 14.36 9.46
CA ALA A 47 7.97 13.40 8.48
C ALA A 47 8.53 14.10 7.22
N ARG A 48 9.66 13.63 6.71
CA ARG A 48 10.32 14.12 5.50
C ARG A 48 10.92 12.98 4.71
N ALA A 49 10.92 13.08 3.39
CA ALA A 49 11.55 12.07 2.55
C ALA A 49 13.07 12.06 2.79
N HIS A 50 13.65 10.88 3.00
CA HIS A 50 15.10 10.72 3.01
C HIS A 50 15.56 10.40 1.58
N GLY A 51 15.82 11.45 0.79
CA GLY A 51 16.05 11.33 -0.65
C GLY A 51 14.81 11.71 -1.45
N THR A 52 14.26 10.78 -2.24
CA THR A 52 13.07 11.01 -3.09
C THR A 52 11.78 10.70 -2.35
N THR A 53 10.75 11.52 -2.57
CA THR A 53 9.37 11.20 -2.15
C THR A 53 8.92 9.90 -2.81
N GLN A 54 8.20 9.07 -2.06
CA GLN A 54 7.63 7.81 -2.54
C GLN A 54 6.19 8.04 -3.02
N VAL A 55 5.66 7.06 -3.74
CA VAL A 55 4.26 7.05 -4.18
C VAL A 55 3.65 5.74 -3.74
N ALA A 56 2.56 5.82 -2.97
CA ALA A 56 1.81 4.65 -2.52
C ALA A 56 1.24 3.90 -3.73
N SER A 57 1.43 2.59 -3.78
CA SER A 57 1.21 1.79 -4.99
C SER A 57 -0.25 1.70 -5.43
N LEU A 58 -1.19 1.68 -4.50
CA LEU A 58 -2.61 1.48 -4.81
C LEU A 58 -3.34 2.81 -5.06
N SER A 59 -3.12 3.81 -4.20
CA SER A 59 -3.76 5.12 -4.25
C SER A 59 -3.02 6.15 -5.09
N GLU A 60 -1.79 5.88 -5.50
CA GLU A 60 -0.88 6.85 -6.15
C GLU A 60 -0.59 8.09 -5.29
N THR A 61 -0.78 8.00 -3.97
CA THR A 61 -0.57 9.12 -3.05
C THR A 61 0.91 9.34 -2.79
N ALA A 62 1.39 10.58 -2.96
CA ALA A 62 2.75 10.96 -2.59
C ALA A 62 2.96 10.89 -1.06
N CYS A 63 4.00 10.19 -0.62
CA CYS A 63 4.23 9.88 0.80
C CYS A 63 5.72 9.67 1.11
N VAL A 64 6.08 9.60 2.39
CA VAL A 64 7.43 9.20 2.84
C VAL A 64 7.49 7.74 3.28
N TRP A 65 6.34 7.12 3.49
CA TRP A 65 6.15 5.71 3.82
C TRP A 65 4.74 5.29 3.42
N HIS A 66 4.56 4.04 3.01
CA HIS A 66 3.25 3.45 2.78
C HIS A 66 3.26 1.95 3.09
N ALA A 67 2.08 1.39 3.34
CA ALA A 67 1.82 -0.02 3.45
C ALA A 67 0.44 -0.35 2.89
N HIS A 68 0.25 -1.56 2.40
CA HIS A 68 -1.06 -2.04 1.97
C HIS A 68 -1.32 -3.47 2.43
N GLU A 69 -2.60 -3.78 2.56
CA GLU A 69 -3.15 -5.09 2.88
C GLU A 69 -4.24 -5.42 1.88
N VAL A 70 -4.22 -6.65 1.35
CA VAL A 70 -5.31 -7.18 0.55
C VAL A 70 -5.99 -8.29 1.33
N ARG A 71 -7.27 -8.10 1.61
CA ARG A 71 -8.13 -9.08 2.25
C ARG A 71 -9.03 -9.72 1.21
N ARG A 72 -9.20 -11.03 1.30
CA ARG A 72 -10.21 -11.73 0.53
C ARG A 72 -11.36 -12.08 1.47
N HIS A 73 -12.55 -11.63 1.09
CA HIS A 73 -13.80 -12.04 1.71
C HIS A 73 -14.32 -13.24 0.96
N TYR A 74 -14.57 -14.35 1.65
CA TYR A 74 -14.99 -15.59 1.04
C TYR A 74 -15.99 -16.34 1.92
N ARG A 75 -16.74 -17.23 1.30
CA ARG A 75 -17.66 -18.14 1.96
C ARG A 75 -17.08 -19.56 1.92
N PRO A 76 -16.75 -20.18 3.07
CA PRO A 76 -16.18 -21.52 3.10
C PRO A 76 -17.08 -22.62 2.50
N SER A 77 -18.40 -22.54 2.75
CA SER A 77 -19.43 -23.45 2.22
C SER A 77 -20.76 -22.69 2.03
N ALA A 78 -21.69 -23.19 1.22
CA ALA A 78 -22.93 -22.46 0.89
C ALA A 78 -23.75 -21.98 2.12
N GLU A 79 -23.67 -22.71 3.23
CA GLU A 79 -24.39 -22.42 4.49
C GLU A 79 -23.55 -21.61 5.50
N ALA A 80 -22.26 -21.42 5.25
CA ALA A 80 -21.37 -20.71 6.17
C ALA A 80 -21.49 -19.19 6.05
N GLU A 81 -21.26 -18.49 7.17
CA GLU A 81 -21.11 -17.04 7.19
C GLU A 81 -19.86 -16.59 6.42
N PRO A 82 -19.88 -15.40 5.80
CA PRO A 82 -18.69 -14.81 5.19
C PRO A 82 -17.55 -14.64 6.19
N VAL A 83 -16.35 -15.05 5.79
CA VAL A 83 -15.10 -14.87 6.55
C VAL A 83 -14.13 -14.08 5.67
N TRP A 84 -13.11 -13.47 6.27
CA TRP A 84 -12.01 -12.86 5.53
C TRP A 84 -10.66 -13.44 5.91
N ASP A 85 -9.74 -13.49 4.94
CA ASP A 85 -8.33 -13.79 5.15
C ASP A 85 -7.45 -12.75 4.46
N ARG A 86 -6.28 -12.49 5.06
CA ARG A 86 -5.25 -11.65 4.47
C ARG A 86 -4.49 -12.48 3.44
N ILE A 87 -4.50 -12.04 2.19
CA ILE A 87 -3.87 -12.77 1.07
C ILE A 87 -2.59 -12.09 0.57
N ALA A 88 -2.42 -10.80 0.84
CA ALA A 88 -1.19 -10.06 0.57
C ALA A 88 -1.02 -8.92 1.56
N ASP A 89 0.23 -8.65 1.93
CA ASP A 89 0.64 -7.48 2.70
C ASP A 89 1.99 -6.96 2.22
N HIS A 90 2.17 -5.65 2.32
CA HIS A 90 3.40 -4.98 1.98
C HIS A 90 3.56 -3.73 2.83
N ALA A 91 4.78 -3.45 3.26
CA ALA A 91 5.17 -2.20 3.88
C ALA A 91 6.48 -1.72 3.24
N SER A 92 6.56 -0.43 2.92
CA SER A 92 7.78 0.15 2.38
C SER A 92 8.90 0.07 3.43
N GLY A 93 10.02 -0.54 3.04
CA GLY A 93 11.23 -0.62 3.86
C GLY A 93 12.15 0.61 3.71
N THR A 94 11.79 1.54 2.83
CA THR A 94 12.58 2.73 2.53
C THR A 94 12.61 3.67 3.74
N ALA A 95 13.80 4.10 4.13
CA ALA A 95 13.98 5.01 5.25
C ALA A 95 13.40 6.40 4.94
N PHE A 96 12.98 7.09 6.00
CA PHE A 96 12.54 8.48 5.95
C PHE A 96 13.15 9.26 7.12
N THR A 97 12.96 10.58 7.16
CA THR A 97 13.50 11.43 8.22
C THR A 97 12.39 12.02 9.07
N VAL A 98 12.59 12.09 10.38
CA VAL A 98 11.76 12.88 11.29
C VAL A 98 12.52 14.12 11.71
N VAL A 99 11.94 15.30 11.48
CA VAL A 99 12.56 16.59 11.82
C VAL A 99 11.95 17.13 13.10
N GLN A 100 12.79 17.35 14.12
CA GLN A 100 12.42 17.91 15.42
C GLN A 100 13.36 19.05 15.78
N GLY A 101 12.83 20.27 15.96
CA GLY A 101 13.64 21.41 16.39
C GLY A 101 14.85 21.72 15.50
N GLY A 102 14.76 21.45 14.18
CA GLY A 102 15.87 21.63 13.24
C GLY A 102 16.89 20.48 13.19
N ARG A 103 16.71 19.42 13.99
CA ARG A 103 17.49 18.17 13.91
C ARG A 103 16.72 17.16 13.07
N ALA A 104 17.44 16.43 12.22
CA ALA A 104 16.91 15.33 11.43
C ALA A 104 17.32 14.00 12.06
N VAL A 105 16.37 13.10 12.28
CA VAL A 105 16.64 11.72 12.70
C VAL A 105 16.24 10.78 11.57
N LEU A 106 17.17 9.94 11.11
CA LEU A 106 16.88 8.90 10.13
C LEU A 106 16.04 7.81 10.79
N VAL A 107 14.96 7.40 10.15
CA VAL A 107 14.04 6.35 10.60
C VAL A 107 14.01 5.25 9.57
N ALA A 108 14.37 4.04 9.97
CA ALA A 108 14.25 2.85 9.14
C ALA A 108 13.03 2.03 9.60
N PRO A 109 11.94 2.01 8.83
CA PRO A 109 10.68 1.39 9.26
C PRO A 109 10.72 -0.14 9.26
N GLY A 110 11.52 -0.75 8.38
CA GLY A 110 11.51 -2.21 8.22
C GLY A 110 10.11 -2.71 7.86
N LYS A 111 9.51 -3.53 8.74
CA LYS A 111 8.11 -3.98 8.63
C LYS A 111 7.18 -3.32 9.67
N ALA A 112 7.69 -2.39 10.46
CA ALA A 112 6.93 -1.74 11.51
C ALA A 112 6.08 -0.60 10.96
N TRP A 113 5.01 -0.31 11.68
CA TRP A 113 4.04 0.73 11.35
C TRP A 113 4.39 1.99 12.13
N PRO A 114 4.69 3.12 11.46
CA PRO A 114 4.90 4.38 12.15
C PRO A 114 3.58 4.96 12.69
N ASP A 115 3.59 5.52 13.90
CA ASP A 115 2.41 6.22 14.41
C ASP A 115 2.16 7.48 13.57
N GLY A 116 0.90 7.67 13.16
CA GLY A 116 0.50 8.76 12.26
C GLY A 116 0.36 8.35 10.80
N ALA A 117 0.55 7.07 10.47
CA ALA A 117 0.04 6.52 9.22
C ALA A 117 -1.49 6.64 9.16
N SER A 118 -2.00 7.24 8.10
CA SER A 118 -3.44 7.38 7.85
C SER A 118 -3.88 6.44 6.74
N GLU A 119 -5.07 5.86 6.86
CA GLU A 119 -5.71 5.12 5.77
C GLU A 119 -6.00 6.09 4.61
N VAL A 120 -5.42 5.83 3.45
CA VAL A 120 -5.58 6.63 2.22
C VAL A 120 -6.41 5.91 1.16
N LEU A 121 -6.57 4.59 1.30
CA LEU A 121 -7.45 3.78 0.46
C LEU A 121 -8.13 2.73 1.32
N SER A 122 -9.45 2.62 1.17
CA SER A 122 -10.22 1.46 1.59
C SER A 122 -11.27 1.19 0.54
N ARG A 123 -11.11 0.08 -0.18
CA ARG A 123 -11.95 -0.23 -1.33
C ARG A 123 -12.26 -1.72 -1.39
N ARG A 124 -13.55 -2.05 -1.38
CA ARG A 124 -14.06 -3.42 -1.54
C ARG A 124 -14.61 -3.64 -2.94
N ILE A 125 -14.21 -4.74 -3.58
CA ILE A 125 -14.49 -5.06 -4.97
C ILE A 125 -15.02 -6.48 -5.04
N GLY A 126 -16.25 -6.63 -5.53
CA GLY A 126 -16.86 -7.95 -5.75
C GLY A 126 -16.23 -8.72 -6.92
N PRO A 127 -16.59 -10.00 -7.11
CA PRO A 127 -16.16 -10.76 -8.28
C PRO A 127 -16.62 -10.07 -9.57
N PRO A 128 -15.83 -10.14 -10.65
CA PRO A 128 -16.23 -9.59 -11.93
C PRO A 128 -17.51 -10.26 -12.43
N LYS A 129 -18.47 -9.47 -12.89
CA LYS A 129 -19.66 -10.00 -13.57
C LYS A 129 -19.25 -10.62 -14.91
N ARG A 130 -19.89 -11.73 -15.27
CA ARG A 130 -19.57 -12.46 -16.51
C ARG A 130 -19.75 -11.55 -17.72
N GLY A 131 -18.67 -11.34 -18.48
CA GLY A 131 -18.67 -10.51 -19.69
C GLY A 131 -18.38 -9.02 -19.47
N GLU A 132 -18.21 -8.58 -18.22
CA GLU A 132 -17.81 -7.21 -17.90
C GLU A 132 -16.30 -7.14 -17.62
N ARG A 133 -15.59 -6.15 -18.18
CA ARG A 133 -14.22 -5.89 -17.76
C ARG A 133 -14.28 -5.43 -16.31
N SER A 134 -13.55 -6.12 -15.43
CA SER A 134 -13.38 -5.65 -14.06
C SER A 134 -12.80 -4.23 -14.13
N PRO A 135 -13.53 -3.20 -13.66
CA PRO A 135 -13.04 -1.82 -13.68
C PRO A 135 -11.72 -1.67 -12.92
N ASP A 136 -11.42 -2.63 -12.05
CA ASP A 136 -10.29 -2.59 -11.12
C ASP A 136 -9.26 -3.69 -11.36
N ALA A 137 -9.20 -4.26 -12.57
CA ALA A 137 -8.10 -5.14 -12.97
C ALA A 137 -6.71 -4.49 -12.78
N ASP A 138 -6.68 -3.15 -12.70
CA ASP A 138 -5.47 -2.36 -12.45
C ASP A 138 -4.96 -2.48 -11.00
N LEU A 139 -5.85 -2.53 -9.99
CA LEU A 139 -5.42 -2.61 -8.59
C LEU A 139 -4.65 -3.89 -8.30
N MET A 140 -5.10 -5.03 -8.82
CA MET A 140 -4.36 -6.30 -8.68
C MET A 140 -2.96 -6.26 -9.30
N ARG A 141 -2.76 -5.49 -10.36
CA ARG A 141 -1.44 -5.33 -10.99
C ARG A 141 -0.48 -4.47 -10.16
N ARG A 142 -1.04 -3.63 -9.28
CA ARG A 142 -0.30 -2.70 -8.43
C ARG A 142 -0.01 -3.25 -7.04
N VAL A 143 -0.65 -4.36 -6.64
CA VAL A 143 -0.35 -5.03 -5.37
C VAL A 143 1.10 -5.50 -5.38
N ASN A 144 1.95 -4.80 -4.63
CA ASN A 144 3.28 -5.32 -4.32
C ASN A 144 3.18 -6.44 -3.28
N GLY A 145 4.09 -7.42 -3.37
CA GLY A 145 4.14 -8.56 -2.46
C GLY A 145 3.67 -9.86 -3.11
N ARG A 146 3.82 -10.96 -2.37
CA ARG A 146 3.41 -12.28 -2.83
C ARG A 146 1.97 -12.52 -2.41
N ILE A 147 1.09 -12.68 -3.39
CA ILE A 147 -0.24 -13.24 -3.12
C ILE A 147 -0.03 -14.67 -2.64
N SER A 148 -0.44 -14.95 -1.41
CA SER A 148 -0.23 -16.23 -0.74
C SER A 148 -1.55 -16.79 -0.22
N GLY A 149 -1.61 -18.12 -0.10
CA GLY A 149 -2.79 -18.85 0.40
C GLY A 149 -3.35 -19.84 -0.60
N VAL A 150 -3.91 -20.93 -0.08
CA VAL A 150 -4.72 -21.87 -0.87
C VAL A 150 -6.14 -21.33 -0.89
N PHE A 151 -6.64 -21.00 -2.08
CA PHE A 151 -7.95 -20.40 -2.18
C PHE A 151 -9.05 -21.45 -2.14
N ARG A 152 -9.71 -21.58 -0.98
CA ARG A 152 -10.87 -22.46 -0.75
C ARG A 152 -12.13 -21.62 -0.56
N GLY A 153 -13.27 -22.18 -0.93
CA GLY A 153 -14.57 -21.52 -0.82
C GLY A 153 -14.84 -20.53 -1.97
N GLU A 154 -16.04 -19.96 -1.93
CA GLU A 154 -16.50 -18.96 -2.90
C GLU A 154 -15.93 -17.59 -2.53
N THR A 155 -15.17 -16.96 -3.42
CA THR A 155 -14.70 -15.60 -3.20
C THR A 155 -15.83 -14.59 -3.44
N LEU A 156 -16.17 -13.82 -2.41
CA LEU A 156 -17.24 -12.84 -2.42
C LEU A 156 -16.75 -11.43 -2.75
N ALA A 157 -15.55 -11.07 -2.31
CA ALA A 157 -14.93 -9.79 -2.61
C ALA A 157 -13.43 -9.79 -2.28
N PHE A 158 -12.72 -8.82 -2.84
CA PHE A 158 -11.40 -8.39 -2.37
C PHE A 158 -11.52 -7.01 -1.76
N GLU A 159 -10.84 -6.78 -0.65
CA GLU A 159 -10.76 -5.47 0.02
C GLU A 159 -9.30 -5.03 0.02
N TYR A 160 -9.06 -3.86 -0.56
CA TYR A 160 -7.76 -3.23 -0.69
C TYR A 160 -7.69 -2.10 0.32
N LEU A 161 -6.75 -2.21 1.25
CA LEU A 161 -6.48 -1.21 2.27
C LEU A 161 -5.08 -0.67 2.03
N GLU A 162 -4.91 0.65 2.05
CA GLU A 162 -3.61 1.29 1.98
C GLU A 162 -3.51 2.39 3.02
N TRP A 163 -2.36 2.44 3.69
CA TRP A 163 -1.99 3.45 4.65
C TRP A 163 -0.75 4.17 4.16
N ALA A 164 -0.69 5.47 4.39
CA ALA A 164 0.45 6.27 4.02
C ALA A 164 0.78 7.29 5.10
N VAL A 165 2.05 7.67 5.15
CA VAL A 165 2.54 8.82 5.90
C VAL A 165 2.85 9.94 4.91
N PRO A 166 2.02 10.99 4.84
CA PRO A 166 2.29 12.10 3.94
C PRO A 166 3.54 12.88 4.39
N GLU A 167 4.22 13.51 3.44
CA GLU A 167 5.32 14.40 3.78
C GLU A 167 4.80 15.60 4.61
N GLY A 168 5.49 15.94 5.69
CA GLY A 168 5.10 16.97 6.63
C GLY A 168 4.15 16.51 7.74
N ALA A 169 3.69 15.25 7.72
CA ALA A 169 2.87 14.69 8.80
C ALA A 169 3.59 14.78 10.15
N SER A 170 2.84 15.11 11.21
CA SER A 170 3.35 15.04 12.59
C SER A 170 3.34 13.58 13.04
N LEU A 171 4.50 13.05 13.43
CA LEU A 171 4.66 11.67 13.84
C LEU A 171 5.23 11.57 15.24
N ARG A 172 4.93 10.44 15.87
CA ARG A 172 5.65 9.90 17.01
C ARG A 172 6.23 8.56 16.56
N VAL A 173 7.53 8.39 16.66
CA VAL A 173 8.20 7.16 16.25
C VAL A 173 8.96 6.60 17.42
N ARG A 174 8.77 5.31 17.70
CA ARG A 174 9.48 4.58 18.74
C ARG A 174 10.25 3.44 18.12
N GLY A 175 11.52 3.32 18.48
CA GLY A 175 12.40 2.30 17.95
C GLY A 175 13.67 2.17 18.77
N HIS A 176 14.56 1.29 18.34
CA HIS A 176 15.89 1.15 18.93
C HIS A 176 16.91 1.94 18.11
N ILE A 177 17.89 2.54 18.79
CA ILE A 177 19.01 3.19 18.11
C ILE A 177 19.89 2.13 17.46
N GLY A 178 20.16 2.27 16.17
CA GLY A 178 21.03 1.38 15.42
C GLY A 178 21.60 2.07 14.18
N GLU A 179 21.93 1.27 13.18
CA GLU A 179 22.45 1.77 11.91
C GLU A 179 21.59 1.30 10.75
N HIS A 180 21.40 2.19 9.77
CA HIS A 180 20.80 1.89 8.48
C HIS A 180 21.73 2.39 7.38
N GLN A 181 22.28 1.47 6.58
CA GLN A 181 23.21 1.80 5.49
C GLN A 181 24.43 2.62 5.95
N GLY A 182 24.98 2.32 7.14
CA GLY A 182 26.14 3.02 7.71
C GLY A 182 25.83 4.40 8.32
N HIS A 183 24.55 4.77 8.42
CA HIS A 183 24.11 5.99 9.09
C HIS A 183 23.37 5.65 10.40
N PRO A 184 23.60 6.41 11.49
CA PRO A 184 22.81 6.28 12.71
C PRO A 184 21.31 6.47 12.40
N ALA A 185 20.48 5.53 12.85
CA ALA A 185 19.06 5.51 12.56
C ALA A 185 18.24 5.00 13.74
N LEU A 186 16.98 5.39 13.78
CA LEU A 186 15.96 4.78 14.61
C LEU A 186 15.34 3.61 13.85
N LEU A 187 15.62 2.40 14.30
CA LEU A 187 15.07 1.17 13.74
C LEU A 187 13.72 0.91 14.43
N LEU A 188 12.62 1.05 13.68
CA LEU A 188 11.29 0.91 14.26
C LEU A 188 11.07 -0.51 14.77
N THR A 189 10.58 -0.60 16.00
CA THR A 189 10.13 -1.88 16.56
C THR A 189 8.72 -2.13 16.02
N PRO A 190 8.39 -3.34 15.54
CA PRO A 190 7.04 -3.70 15.16
C PRO A 190 6.12 -3.49 16.38
N THR A 191 5.32 -2.42 16.34
CA THR A 191 4.23 -2.26 17.28
C THR A 191 3.10 -3.21 16.84
N THR A 192 2.28 -3.66 17.80
CA THR A 192 1.02 -4.44 17.68
C THR A 192 0.31 -4.22 16.33
N PRO A 193 -0.35 -5.25 15.74
CA PRO A 193 -0.75 -5.29 14.33
C PRO A 193 -1.40 -4.01 13.82
N ALA A 194 -1.22 -3.80 12.51
CA ALA A 194 -1.82 -2.74 11.68
C ALA A 194 -3.09 -2.16 12.31
N PRO A 195 -3.21 -0.82 12.44
CA PRO A 195 -4.37 -0.19 13.03
C PRO A 195 -5.62 -0.81 12.41
N THR A 196 -6.37 -1.54 13.24
CA THR A 196 -7.62 -2.15 12.79
C THR A 196 -8.48 -0.97 12.34
N SER A 197 -8.78 -0.91 11.04
CA SER A 197 -9.68 0.10 10.50
C SER A 197 -10.92 0.09 11.38
N THR A 198 -11.08 1.16 12.16
CA THR A 198 -12.19 1.30 13.12
C THR A 198 -13.42 1.85 12.39
N ALA A 199 -13.25 2.28 11.14
CA ALA A 199 -14.36 2.61 10.28
C ALA A 199 -15.18 1.34 10.03
N PRO A 200 -16.51 1.38 10.21
CA PRO A 200 -17.36 0.31 9.74
C PRO A 200 -17.06 0.12 8.24
N PRO A 201 -16.97 -1.14 7.76
CA PRO A 201 -16.65 -1.40 6.36
C PRO A 201 -17.60 -0.57 5.51
N PRO A 202 -17.10 0.16 4.49
CA PRO A 202 -17.98 0.88 3.59
C PRO A 202 -19.02 -0.11 3.09
N GLU A 203 -20.29 0.22 3.31
CA GLU A 203 -21.40 -0.56 2.79
C GLU A 203 -21.13 -0.75 1.30
N VAL A 204 -21.07 -2.00 0.83
CA VAL A 204 -20.71 -2.33 -0.55
C VAL A 204 -21.53 -1.40 -1.44
N ASP A 205 -20.86 -0.46 -2.14
CA ASP A 205 -21.54 0.50 -3.00
C ASP A 205 -22.50 -0.31 -3.88
N ALA A 206 -23.79 -0.24 -3.55
CA ALA A 206 -24.82 -0.90 -4.33
C ALA A 206 -24.59 -0.38 -5.76
N PRO A 207 -24.48 -1.27 -6.76
CA PRO A 207 -24.09 -0.88 -8.11
C PRO A 207 -24.94 0.33 -8.49
N ALA A 208 -24.28 1.47 -8.72
CA ALA A 208 -24.94 2.73 -9.00
C ALA A 208 -26.04 2.43 -10.03
N THR A 209 -27.30 2.55 -9.61
CA THR A 209 -28.41 2.33 -10.53
C THR A 209 -28.18 3.32 -11.67
N PRO A 210 -28.06 2.86 -12.92
CA PRO A 210 -27.80 3.75 -14.03
C PRO A 210 -28.90 4.81 -14.01
N ASN A 211 -28.50 6.04 -13.72
CA ASN A 211 -29.41 7.16 -13.63
C ASN A 211 -30.24 7.20 -14.92
N ALA A 212 -31.55 6.98 -14.81
CA ALA A 212 -32.49 6.99 -15.94
C ALA A 212 -32.61 8.37 -16.62
N ALA A 213 -31.78 9.35 -16.21
CA ALA A 213 -31.82 10.73 -16.66
C ALA A 213 -31.05 11.00 -17.99
N ASN A 214 -30.35 10.03 -18.57
CA ASN A 214 -29.61 10.22 -19.85
C ASN A 214 -30.26 9.55 -21.07
N ALA A 215 -31.59 9.39 -21.09
CA ALA A 215 -32.32 8.86 -22.25
C ALA A 215 -32.87 9.91 -23.23
N ALA A 216 -32.65 11.21 -23.00
CA ALA A 216 -33.23 12.26 -23.83
C ALA A 216 -32.16 13.23 -24.36
N SER A 217 -31.51 12.85 -25.47
CA SER A 217 -31.05 13.77 -26.53
C SER A 217 -30.24 12.99 -27.58
N THR A 218 -30.92 12.43 -28.58
CA THR A 218 -30.30 12.10 -29.87
C THR A 218 -31.04 12.91 -30.94
N PRO A 219 -30.44 13.96 -31.51
CA PRO A 219 -31.02 14.63 -32.66
C PRO A 219 -30.64 13.89 -33.96
N GLY A 220 -31.66 13.42 -34.66
CA GLY A 220 -31.74 13.36 -36.13
C GLY A 220 -30.64 12.62 -36.90
N ARG A 221 -30.85 11.33 -37.19
CA ARG A 221 -30.37 10.72 -38.44
C ARG A 221 -31.55 10.43 -39.35
N THR A 222 -31.60 11.20 -40.43
CA THR A 222 -32.51 11.06 -41.56
C THR A 222 -32.35 9.68 -42.20
N ALA A 223 -33.46 8.97 -42.34
CA ALA A 223 -33.56 7.68 -43.01
C ALA A 223 -33.39 7.81 -44.53
N THR A 224 -32.83 6.78 -45.16
CA THR A 224 -32.99 6.48 -46.59
C THR A 224 -33.52 5.05 -46.70
N PRO A 225 -34.65 4.79 -47.39
CA PRO A 225 -35.20 3.45 -47.54
C PRO A 225 -34.72 2.80 -48.85
N SER A 226 -34.25 1.56 -48.76
CA SER A 226 -34.06 0.60 -49.86
C SER A 226 -33.75 -0.73 -49.18
N GLY A 227 -34.36 -1.88 -49.44
CA GLY A 227 -35.41 -2.29 -50.34
C GLY A 227 -35.56 -3.81 -50.09
N THR A 228 -36.80 -4.27 -50.17
CA THR A 228 -37.32 -5.63 -50.15
C THR A 228 -36.40 -6.76 -50.62
N ALA A 229 -36.24 -7.81 -49.79
CA ALA A 229 -36.29 -9.22 -50.22
C ALA A 229 -36.38 -10.18 -49.00
N ALA A 230 -37.37 -11.06 -49.03
CA ALA A 230 -37.53 -12.30 -48.24
C ALA A 230 -37.90 -13.42 -49.23
N PRO A 231 -38.09 -14.70 -48.85
CA PRO A 231 -37.64 -15.50 -47.69
C PRO A 231 -36.79 -16.71 -48.15
N SER A 232 -36.24 -17.59 -47.31
CA SER A 232 -36.85 -18.89 -46.92
C SER A 232 -35.74 -19.80 -46.37
N GLY A 233 -35.99 -20.62 -45.33
CA GLY A 233 -35.16 -21.81 -45.03
C GLY A 233 -34.95 -22.18 -43.56
N THR A 234 -35.97 -22.76 -42.92
CA THR A 234 -35.90 -23.69 -41.75
C THR A 234 -35.21 -25.02 -42.18
N PRO A 235 -34.73 -25.97 -41.33
CA PRO A 235 -34.98 -26.22 -39.90
C PRO A 235 -33.75 -26.57 -39.01
N ALA A 236 -34.05 -26.71 -37.71
CA ALA A 236 -33.26 -27.28 -36.62
C ALA A 236 -32.72 -28.70 -36.89
N PRO A 237 -31.77 -29.15 -36.06
CA PRO A 237 -32.07 -30.36 -35.28
C PRO A 237 -31.75 -30.25 -33.79
N ASP A 238 -32.62 -30.92 -33.02
CA ASP A 238 -32.46 -31.35 -31.65
C ASP A 238 -31.18 -32.19 -31.44
N GLY A 239 -30.55 -32.05 -30.27
CA GLY A 239 -29.46 -32.95 -29.85
C GLY A 239 -29.01 -32.68 -28.41
N PRO A 240 -28.92 -33.72 -27.54
CA PRO A 240 -29.13 -33.57 -26.10
C PRO A 240 -27.88 -33.25 -25.26
N ALA A 241 -28.20 -32.89 -24.02
CA ALA A 241 -27.32 -32.75 -22.86
C ALA A 241 -26.23 -33.83 -22.75
N ALA A 242 -25.02 -33.37 -22.44
CA ALA A 242 -24.00 -34.18 -21.78
C ALA A 242 -23.42 -33.37 -20.61
N ALA A 243 -23.70 -33.88 -19.42
CA ALA A 243 -23.02 -33.53 -18.19
C ALA A 243 -21.52 -33.88 -18.31
N GLY A 244 -20.67 -32.98 -17.83
CA GLY A 244 -19.23 -33.19 -17.73
C GLY A 244 -18.73 -32.56 -16.43
N ALA A 245 -18.91 -33.30 -15.34
CA ALA A 245 -18.28 -33.00 -14.06
C ALA A 245 -16.75 -33.14 -14.23
N GLY A 246 -16.03 -32.02 -14.12
CA GLY A 246 -14.58 -32.02 -13.95
C GLY A 246 -14.25 -32.28 -12.48
N VAL A 247 -14.10 -33.55 -12.13
CA VAL A 247 -13.48 -34.01 -10.89
C VAL A 247 -11.98 -33.69 -10.99
N PHE A 248 -11.48 -32.74 -10.19
CA PHE A 248 -10.06 -32.66 -9.88
C PHE A 248 -9.83 -33.39 -8.55
N GLU A 249 -9.47 -34.66 -8.67
CA GLU A 249 -8.91 -35.46 -7.59
C GLU A 249 -7.45 -35.00 -7.38
N VAL A 250 -7.20 -34.29 -6.29
CA VAL A 250 -5.85 -34.12 -5.76
C VAL A 250 -5.84 -34.77 -4.39
N GLN A 251 -5.43 -36.02 -4.40
CA GLN A 251 -5.10 -36.80 -3.22
C GLN A 251 -3.78 -36.30 -2.65
N GLY A 252 -3.80 -35.86 -1.39
CA GLY A 252 -2.65 -35.37 -0.66
C GLY A 252 -2.99 -35.24 0.82
N ASP A 253 -3.20 -36.38 1.46
CA ASP A 253 -3.26 -36.51 2.92
C ASP A 253 -1.92 -36.11 3.55
N GLY A 254 -1.96 -35.25 4.57
CA GLY A 254 -0.81 -34.92 5.40
C GLY A 254 -1.13 -33.83 6.44
N PRO A 255 -0.95 -34.10 7.75
CA PRO A 255 -1.61 -33.33 8.81
C PRO A 255 -0.99 -31.94 9.03
N SER A 256 -1.87 -30.93 9.04
CA SER A 256 -1.61 -29.59 9.53
C SER A 256 -1.27 -29.62 11.02
N ARG A 257 0.01 -29.40 11.36
CA ARG A 257 0.45 -29.06 12.71
C ARG A 257 0.27 -27.55 12.96
N PRO A 258 -0.15 -27.12 14.17
CA PRO A 258 -0.12 -25.72 14.54
C PRO A 258 1.33 -25.25 14.70
N PHE A 259 1.67 -24.14 14.04
CA PHE A 259 2.98 -23.51 14.14
C PHE A 259 3.02 -22.64 15.41
N SER A 260 3.58 -23.17 16.50
CA SER A 260 4.01 -22.38 17.66
C SER A 260 5.38 -21.78 17.40
N PRO A 261 5.58 -20.46 17.50
CA PRO A 261 6.92 -19.89 17.57
C PRO A 261 7.46 -20.07 18.99
N ALA A 262 8.18 -21.17 19.21
CA ALA A 262 8.99 -21.33 20.42
C ALA A 262 10.26 -20.48 20.31
N LEU A 263 10.59 -19.82 21.41
CA LEU A 263 11.83 -19.10 21.66
C LEU A 263 13.07 -19.91 21.25
N GLY A 264 14.01 -19.24 20.61
CA GLY A 264 15.38 -19.71 20.42
C GLY A 264 16.37 -18.55 20.66
N TYR A 265 16.69 -18.30 21.92
CA TYR A 265 17.91 -17.60 22.35
C TYR A 265 19.00 -18.65 22.58
N ALA A 266 20.17 -18.48 21.96
CA ALA A 266 21.51 -18.91 22.43
C ALA A 266 22.51 -18.74 21.26
N LEU A 267 23.41 -17.76 21.33
CA LEU A 267 24.80 -17.86 21.82
C LEU A 267 25.76 -18.50 20.80
N GLY A 268 26.77 -17.73 20.39
CA GLY A 268 27.95 -18.27 19.72
C GLY A 268 28.73 -17.25 18.88
N GLY A 269 29.49 -16.37 19.54
CA GLY A 269 30.38 -15.43 18.87
C GLY A 269 31.52 -14.99 19.76
N ALA A 270 32.41 -15.92 20.12
CA ALA A 270 33.67 -15.61 20.78
C ALA A 270 34.60 -14.93 19.75
N GLY A 271 34.71 -13.61 19.82
CA GLY A 271 35.71 -12.83 19.08
C GLY A 271 37.02 -12.80 19.85
N LEU A 272 38.06 -13.41 19.26
CA LEU A 272 39.45 -13.34 19.68
C LEU A 272 39.89 -11.88 19.89
N THR A 273 40.43 -11.59 21.06
CA THR A 273 41.33 -10.46 21.33
C THR A 273 42.69 -10.75 20.70
N VAL A 274 43.04 -10.07 19.61
CA VAL A 274 44.44 -9.97 19.16
C VAL A 274 45.01 -8.69 19.73
N ALA A 275 45.73 -8.86 20.84
CA ALA A 275 46.77 -7.93 21.25
C ALA A 275 47.88 -7.94 20.20
N GLY A 276 48.31 -6.77 19.73
CA GLY A 276 49.33 -6.72 18.69
C GLY A 276 49.79 -5.33 18.31
N MET A 277 50.76 -4.85 19.10
CA MET A 277 51.95 -4.15 18.59
C MET A 277 51.85 -2.63 18.33
N ALA A 278 52.42 -1.90 19.30
CA ALA A 278 52.93 -0.56 19.13
C ALA A 278 53.98 -0.49 18.01
N LEU A 279 53.94 0.58 17.21
CA LEU A 279 55.13 1.08 16.55
C LEU A 279 55.20 2.60 16.71
N VAL A 280 56.16 3.01 17.54
CA VAL A 280 56.72 4.35 17.65
C VAL A 280 57.53 4.61 16.37
N ILE A 281 57.28 5.71 15.67
CA ILE A 281 58.32 6.40 14.89
C ILE A 281 58.24 7.88 15.24
N ALA A 282 59.33 8.35 15.84
CA ALA A 282 59.63 9.73 16.13
C ALA A 282 60.21 10.43 14.90
N ALA A 283 59.99 11.75 14.86
CA ALA A 283 60.86 12.80 14.34
C ALA A 283 61.39 12.71 12.89
N LEU A 284 60.91 13.65 12.07
CA LEU A 284 61.72 14.72 11.46
C LEU A 284 60.83 15.94 11.23
#